data_AF-A0A8C9URP0-F1
#
_entry.id   AF-A0A8C9URP0-F1
#
_cell.length_a   1.000
_cell.length_b   1.000
_cell.length_c   1.000
_cell.angle_alpha   90.00
_cell.angle_beta   90.00
_cell.angle_gamma   90.00
#
_symmetry.space_group_name_H-M   'P 1'
#
loop_
_entity.id
_entity.type
_entity.pdbx_description
1 polymer ?
#
loop_
_entity_poly.entity_id
_entity_poly.type
_entity_poly.pdbx_seq_one_letter_code
_entity_poly.pdbx_strand_id
1 'polypeptide(L)'
;MRISNIITNFIYFSDHVDERTICNGISPEKDVDGFHIINIGRLCLDQHSLIPATAGAVWEIIKRTGIETFGKNVVVAGRSKNVGMPIAMLLHTDGEHERPGGDATVTIAHRYTPREQLKIHTQLADIIIVAAGNFNHFAADQILLISRL
;
A
#
# COMPACT_ATOMS: atom_id res chain seq x y z
N MET A 1 -31.61 -12.66 4.02
CA MET A 1 -30.14 -12.83 4.20
C MET A 1 -29.52 -11.44 4.15
N ARG A 2 -28.84 -10.97 5.20
CA ARG A 2 -28.24 -9.62 5.25
C ARG A 2 -26.74 -9.76 5.02
N ILE A 3 -26.25 -9.41 3.82
CA ILE A 3 -24.83 -9.46 3.47
C ILE A 3 -24.17 -8.18 3.99
N SER A 4 -23.21 -8.33 4.91
CA SER A 4 -22.49 -7.22 5.53
C SER A 4 -21.25 -6.78 4.72
N ASN A 5 -20.51 -7.73 4.14
CA ASN A 5 -19.21 -7.49 3.50
C ASN A 5 -19.10 -8.20 2.15
N ILE A 6 -18.32 -7.65 1.22
CA ILE A 6 -18.08 -8.17 -0.13
C ILE A 6 -16.58 -8.06 -0.45
N ILE A 7 -16.01 -9.16 -0.95
CA ILE A 7 -14.61 -9.26 -1.42
C ILE A 7 -14.62 -9.56 -2.92
N THR A 8 -13.66 -9.00 -3.65
CA THR A 8 -13.38 -9.24 -5.06
C THR A 8 -12.11 -10.05 -5.24
N ASN A 9 -12.21 -11.20 -5.91
CA ASN A 9 -11.04 -12.00 -6.26
C ASN A 9 -10.69 -11.82 -7.74
N PHE A 10 -9.66 -11.02 -8.01
CA PHE A 10 -9.19 -10.71 -9.36
C PHE A 10 -8.46 -11.88 -10.05
N ILE A 11 -8.06 -12.93 -9.31
CA ILE A 11 -7.29 -14.06 -9.87
C ILE A 11 -8.06 -14.80 -10.98
N TYR A 12 -9.39 -14.73 -10.97
CA TYR A 12 -10.25 -15.47 -11.89
C TYR A 12 -10.97 -14.57 -12.91
N PHE A 13 -10.63 -13.29 -13.00
CA PHE A 13 -11.23 -12.41 -14.01
C PHE A 13 -10.54 -12.61 -15.37
N SER A 14 -11.36 -12.61 -16.43
CA SER A 14 -10.85 -12.58 -17.79
C SER A 14 -10.42 -11.17 -18.15
N ASP A 15 -9.52 -11.03 -19.14
CA ASP A 15 -8.99 -9.74 -19.60
C ASP A 15 -10.06 -8.77 -20.12
N HIS A 16 -11.29 -9.24 -20.34
CA HIS A 16 -12.42 -8.43 -20.79
C HIS A 16 -13.19 -7.76 -19.65
N VAL A 17 -12.87 -8.09 -18.40
CA VAL A 17 -13.53 -7.56 -17.21
C VAL A 17 -12.77 -6.34 -16.72
N ASP A 18 -13.44 -5.18 -16.70
CA ASP A 18 -12.88 -3.99 -16.04
C ASP A 18 -12.99 -4.11 -14.53
N GLU A 19 -11.86 -4.44 -13.89
CA GLU A 19 -11.71 -4.51 -12.44
C GLU A 19 -12.27 -3.27 -11.74
N ARG A 20 -12.06 -2.08 -12.32
CA ARG A 20 -12.46 -0.82 -11.68
C ARG A 20 -13.97 -0.66 -11.63
N THR A 21 -14.65 -1.07 -12.70
CA THR A 21 -16.11 -1.11 -12.74
C THR A 21 -16.66 -2.05 -11.68
N ILE A 22 -16.04 -3.22 -11.47
CA ILE A 22 -16.45 -4.16 -10.43
C ILE A 22 -16.25 -3.58 -9.03
N CYS A 23 -15.06 -3.05 -8.72
CA CYS A 23 -14.79 -2.44 -7.41
C CYS A 23 -15.78 -1.34 -7.08
N ASN A 24 -16.15 -0.51 -8.06
CA ASN A 24 -17.09 0.60 -7.87
C ASN A 24 -18.56 0.17 -7.88
N GLY A 25 -18.86 -1.09 -8.25
CA GLY A 25 -20.20 -1.67 -8.12
C GLY A 25 -20.53 -2.15 -6.70
N ILE A 26 -19.51 -2.26 -5.83
CA ILE A 26 -19.66 -2.67 -4.43
C ILE A 26 -19.94 -1.43 -3.59
N SER A 27 -20.92 -1.49 -2.69
CA SER A 27 -21.17 -0.37 -1.78
C SER A 27 -19.93 -0.07 -0.93
N PRO A 28 -19.48 1.20 -0.79
CA PRO A 28 -18.24 1.54 -0.11
C PRO A 28 -18.13 0.98 1.30
N GLU A 29 -19.24 0.94 2.05
CA GLU A 29 -19.30 0.43 3.42
C GLU A 29 -19.18 -1.09 3.53
N LYS A 30 -19.29 -1.82 2.41
CA LYS A 30 -19.15 -3.28 2.34
C LYS A 30 -17.89 -3.74 1.62
N ASP A 31 -17.15 -2.80 1.02
CA ASP A 31 -15.91 -3.03 0.29
C ASP A 31 -14.75 -3.26 1.26
N VAL A 32 -14.67 -4.48 1.81
CA VAL A 32 -13.61 -4.85 2.75
C VAL A 32 -12.24 -4.95 2.10
N ASP A 33 -12.18 -4.98 0.78
CA ASP A 33 -10.93 -4.85 0.02
C ASP A 33 -10.44 -3.40 -0.04
N GLY A 34 -11.30 -2.41 0.21
CA GLY A 34 -10.95 -0.99 0.19
C GLY A 34 -10.59 -0.46 -1.21
N PHE A 35 -11.02 -1.12 -2.29
CA PHE A 35 -10.69 -0.72 -3.66
C PHE A 35 -11.70 0.24 -4.28
N HIS A 36 -12.88 0.40 -3.68
CA HIS A 36 -13.88 1.36 -4.11
C HIS A 36 -13.29 2.78 -4.16
N ILE A 37 -13.62 3.56 -5.20
CA ILE A 37 -13.04 4.90 -5.38
C ILE A 37 -13.23 5.82 -4.18
N ILE A 38 -14.39 5.74 -3.51
CA ILE A 38 -14.65 6.50 -2.27
C ILE A 38 -13.68 6.09 -1.14
N ASN A 39 -13.40 4.80 -0.98
CA ASN A 39 -12.50 4.31 0.07
C ASN A 39 -11.05 4.73 -0.18
N ILE A 40 -10.59 4.63 -1.43
CA ILE A 40 -9.28 5.12 -1.86
C ILE A 40 -9.20 6.65 -1.77
N GLY A 41 -10.26 7.37 -2.19
CA GLY A 41 -10.30 8.83 -2.13
C GLY A 41 -10.20 9.34 -0.70
N ARG A 42 -10.95 8.74 0.23
CA ARG A 42 -10.86 9.02 1.67
C ARG A 42 -9.48 8.70 2.23
N LEU A 43 -8.87 7.59 1.84
CA LEU A 43 -7.50 7.25 2.24
C LEU A 43 -6.49 8.33 1.79
N CYS A 44 -6.61 8.82 0.55
CA CYS A 44 -5.72 9.88 0.04
C CYS A 44 -5.96 11.26 0.68
N LEU A 45 -7.08 11.44 1.38
CA LEU A 45 -7.45 12.66 2.11
C LEU A 45 -7.27 12.49 3.63
N ASP A 46 -6.61 11.41 4.06
CA ASP A 46 -6.40 11.07 5.47
C ASP A 46 -7.67 11.00 6.31
N GLN A 47 -8.77 10.54 5.69
CA GLN A 47 -10.06 10.31 6.32
C GLN A 47 -10.26 8.84 6.68
N HIS A 48 -11.21 8.56 7.58
CA HIS A 48 -11.58 7.18 7.87
C HIS A 48 -12.19 6.47 6.64
N SER A 49 -11.65 5.30 6.32
CA SER A 49 -12.17 4.42 5.27
C SER A 49 -11.75 2.98 5.49
N LEU A 50 -12.43 2.07 4.78
CA LEU A 50 -11.88 0.75 4.52
C LEU A 50 -10.68 0.94 3.59
N ILE A 51 -9.55 0.32 3.93
CA ILE A 51 -8.31 0.42 3.16
C ILE A 51 -7.95 -0.94 2.59
N PRO A 52 -7.12 -0.95 1.53
CA PRO A 52 -6.49 -2.16 1.04
C PRO A 52 -5.89 -3.01 2.15
N ALA A 53 -6.39 -4.25 2.27
CA ALA A 53 -6.06 -5.16 3.36
C ALA A 53 -4.54 -5.34 3.51
N THR A 54 -3.80 -5.45 2.40
CA THR A 54 -2.33 -5.56 2.41
C THR A 54 -1.67 -4.31 3.01
N ALA A 55 -2.13 -3.11 2.64
CA ALA A 55 -1.59 -1.87 3.18
C ALA A 55 -1.92 -1.72 4.67
N GLY A 56 -3.13 -2.09 5.07
CA GLY A 56 -3.52 -2.17 6.49
C GLY A 56 -2.65 -3.15 7.28
N ALA A 57 -2.33 -4.31 6.69
CA ALA A 57 -1.45 -5.29 7.31
C ALA A 57 -0.02 -4.76 7.49
N VAL A 58 0.55 -4.07 6.49
CA VAL A 58 1.88 -3.44 6.61
C VAL A 58 1.90 -2.45 7.76
N TRP A 59 0.91 -1.56 7.81
CA TRP A 59 0.77 -0.55 8.84
C TRP A 59 0.66 -1.19 10.24
N GLU A 60 -0.13 -2.25 10.36
CA GLU A 60 -0.29 -2.96 11.62
C GLU A 60 0.98 -3.69 12.06
N ILE A 61 1.73 -4.29 11.12
CA ILE A 61 3.03 -4.90 11.40
C ILE A 61 3.97 -3.85 11.99
N ILE A 62 4.16 -2.71 11.31
CA ILE A 62 5.04 -1.62 11.74
C ILE A 62 4.71 -1.19 13.18
N LYS A 63 3.44 -0.87 13.45
CA LYS A 63 2.98 -0.46 14.78
C LYS A 63 3.22 -1.53 15.86
N ARG A 64 2.88 -2.78 15.57
CA ARG A 64 3.02 -3.88 16.55
C ARG A 64 4.47 -4.26 16.83
N THR A 65 5.34 -4.08 15.85
CA THR A 65 6.79 -4.32 15.99
C THR A 65 7.53 -3.14 16.63
N GLY A 66 6.88 -1.99 16.83
CA GLY A 66 7.52 -0.79 17.37
C GLY A 66 8.54 -0.17 16.43
N ILE A 67 8.39 -0.35 15.11
CA ILE A 67 9.24 0.31 14.13
C ILE A 67 8.83 1.79 14.07
N GLU A 68 9.74 2.68 14.41
CA GLU A 68 9.54 4.13 14.33
C GLU A 68 9.46 4.57 12.85
N THR A 69 8.45 5.35 12.48
CA THR A 69 8.29 5.90 11.12
C THR A 69 8.49 7.41 11.06
N PHE A 70 8.23 8.13 12.15
CA PHE A 70 8.31 9.58 12.22
C PHE A 70 9.70 10.07 11.80
N GLY A 71 9.73 10.89 10.74
CA GLY A 71 10.96 11.47 10.17
C GLY A 71 11.92 10.46 9.52
N LYS A 72 11.55 9.18 9.40
CA LYS A 72 12.39 8.15 8.78
C LYS A 72 12.30 8.15 7.26
N ASN A 73 13.36 7.70 6.62
CA ASN A 73 13.39 7.47 5.17
C ASN A 73 12.82 6.10 4.85
N VAL A 74 11.76 6.07 4.04
CA VAL A 74 11.11 4.83 3.61
C VAL A 74 11.19 4.70 2.10
N VAL A 75 11.57 3.53 1.60
CA VAL A 75 11.45 3.18 0.18
C VAL A 75 10.32 2.19 -0.01
N VAL A 76 9.33 2.55 -0.83
CA VAL A 76 8.28 1.64 -1.30
C VAL A 76 8.58 1.25 -2.74
N ALA A 77 9.00 -0.01 -2.94
CA ALA A 77 9.27 -0.56 -4.26
C ALA A 77 8.00 -1.22 -4.82
N GLY A 78 7.25 -0.44 -5.59
CA GLY A 78 5.96 -0.83 -6.14
C GLY A 78 4.98 0.35 -6.12
N ARG A 79 4.22 0.52 -7.21
CA ARG A 79 3.23 1.60 -7.36
C ARG A 79 1.84 1.12 -7.75
N SER A 80 1.55 -0.16 -7.49
CA SER A 80 0.22 -0.73 -7.76
C SER A 80 -0.83 0.05 -6.97
N LYS A 81 -2.03 0.18 -7.55
CA LYS A 81 -3.13 0.92 -6.93
C LYS A 81 -3.69 0.24 -5.68
N ASN A 82 -3.49 -1.07 -5.58
CA ASN A 82 -4.03 -1.91 -4.51
C ASN A 82 -3.03 -2.15 -3.36
N VAL A 83 -1.72 -1.93 -3.59
CA VAL A 83 -0.69 -2.25 -2.57
C VAL A 83 0.30 -1.10 -2.41
N GLY A 84 1.12 -0.82 -3.42
CA GLY A 84 2.25 0.11 -3.28
C GLY A 84 1.81 1.56 -3.01
N MET A 85 0.84 2.07 -3.75
CA MET A 85 0.32 3.41 -3.53
C MET A 85 -0.35 3.57 -2.15
N PRO A 86 -1.28 2.69 -1.73
CA PRO A 86 -1.86 2.75 -0.38
C PRO A 86 -0.83 2.69 0.75
N ILE A 87 0.20 1.83 0.64
CA ILE A 87 1.29 1.77 1.63
C ILE A 87 2.02 3.12 1.71
N ALA A 88 2.38 3.70 0.56
CA ALA A 88 3.03 4.99 0.53
C ALA A 88 2.15 6.09 1.14
N MET A 89 0.84 6.07 0.87
CA MET A 89 -0.11 7.01 1.47
C MET A 89 -0.08 6.91 2.99
N LEU A 90 -0.20 5.71 3.55
CA LEU A 90 -0.20 5.52 5.01
C LEU A 90 1.08 6.00 5.70
N LEU A 91 2.23 5.84 5.04
CA LEU A 91 3.51 6.10 5.68
C LEU A 91 3.93 7.56 5.62
N HIS A 92 3.56 8.29 4.57
CA HIS A 92 4.01 9.68 4.41
C HIS A 92 3.08 10.73 5.01
N THR A 93 1.82 10.39 5.29
CA THR A 93 0.82 11.37 5.75
C THR A 93 0.95 11.69 7.22
N ASP A 94 0.30 12.79 7.61
CA ASP A 94 0.38 13.40 8.93
C ASP A 94 -0.24 12.50 10.00
N GLY A 95 0.48 12.29 11.11
CA GLY A 95 0.01 11.55 12.28
C GLY A 95 -1.18 12.21 12.99
N GLU A 96 -1.44 13.49 12.77
CA GLU A 96 -2.48 14.29 13.45
C GLU A 96 -3.80 14.38 12.66
N HIS A 97 -3.88 13.81 11.45
CA HIS A 97 -5.13 13.77 10.68
C HIS A 97 -6.15 12.76 11.24
N GLU A 98 -7.41 12.84 10.76
CA GLU A 98 -8.52 11.95 11.17
C GLU A 98 -8.11 10.48 11.14
N ARG A 99 -7.38 10.10 10.09
CA ARG A 99 -6.65 8.85 10.01
C ARG A 99 -5.16 9.14 10.20
N PRO A 100 -4.57 8.78 11.36
CA PRO A 100 -3.14 8.97 11.60
C PRO A 100 -2.27 8.25 10.56
N GLY A 101 -1.38 9.01 9.93
CA GLY A 101 -0.31 8.52 9.07
C GLY A 101 0.98 8.20 9.84
N GLY A 102 2.08 8.08 9.11
CA GLY A 102 3.39 7.66 9.63
C GLY A 102 4.45 8.75 9.69
N ASP A 103 4.19 9.95 9.15
CA ASP A 103 5.13 11.08 9.11
C ASP A 103 6.53 10.74 8.54
N ALA A 104 6.58 9.76 7.64
CA ALA A 104 7.82 9.30 7.04
C ALA A 104 8.13 10.04 5.73
N THR A 105 9.41 10.20 5.42
CA THR A 105 9.85 10.64 4.08
C THR A 105 9.83 9.44 3.14
N VAL A 106 8.82 9.35 2.29
CA VAL A 106 8.60 8.18 1.42
C VAL A 106 9.11 8.42 -0.01
N THR A 107 9.97 7.52 -0.50
CA THR A 107 10.34 7.39 -1.91
C THR A 107 9.61 6.23 -2.57
N ILE A 108 8.91 6.48 -3.67
CA ILE A 108 8.22 5.43 -4.44
C ILE A 108 9.08 5.03 -5.63
N ALA A 109 9.59 3.79 -5.63
CA ALA A 109 10.27 3.18 -6.76
C ALA A 109 9.33 2.29 -7.58
N HIS A 110 9.62 2.12 -8.87
CA HIS A 110 8.82 1.29 -9.77
C HIS A 110 9.67 0.68 -10.90
N ARG A 111 9.03 -0.08 -11.80
CA ARG A 111 9.69 -0.80 -12.90
C ARG A 111 10.54 0.03 -13.88
N TYR A 112 10.48 1.36 -13.78
CA TYR A 112 11.25 2.29 -14.62
C TYR A 112 12.26 3.11 -13.80
N THR A 113 12.33 2.90 -12.49
CA THR A 113 13.40 3.48 -11.67
C THR A 113 14.70 2.79 -12.06
N PRO A 114 15.71 3.52 -12.56
CA PRO A 114 16.99 2.93 -12.91
C PRO A 114 17.65 2.28 -11.70
N ARG A 115 18.49 1.25 -11.94
CA ARG A 115 19.10 0.48 -10.85
C ARG A 115 20.02 1.32 -9.98
N GLU A 116 20.77 2.25 -10.59
CA GLU A 116 21.62 3.18 -9.86
C GLU A 116 20.81 4.10 -8.94
N GLN A 117 19.66 4.60 -9.40
CA GLN A 117 18.78 5.44 -8.58
C GLN A 117 18.14 4.65 -7.45
N LEU A 118 17.66 3.43 -7.75
CA LEU A 118 17.11 2.55 -6.72
C LEU A 118 18.13 2.29 -5.61
N LYS A 119 19.38 1.98 -5.98
CA LYS A 119 20.46 1.74 -5.02
C LYS A 119 20.70 2.94 -4.11
N ILE A 120 20.73 4.15 -4.66
CA ILE A 120 20.94 5.39 -3.88
C ILE A 120 19.84 5.53 -2.83
N HIS A 121 18.58 5.44 -3.23
CA HIS A 121 17.46 5.59 -2.30
C HIS A 121 17.40 4.49 -1.25
N THR A 122 17.74 3.25 -1.60
CA THR A 122 17.72 2.14 -0.63
C THR A 122 18.85 2.22 0.39
N GLN A 123 20.01 2.79 0.01
CA GLN A 123 21.11 2.99 0.95
C GLN A 123 20.82 4.08 2.00
N LEU A 124 19.88 4.98 1.70
CA LEU A 124 19.44 6.05 2.60
C LEU A 124 18.21 5.64 3.44
N ALA A 125 17.62 4.49 3.16
CA ALA A 125 16.35 4.07 3.75
C ALA A 125 16.56 3.43 5.12
N ASP A 126 15.76 3.84 6.09
CA ASP A 126 15.60 3.14 7.36
C ASP A 126 14.66 1.93 7.21
N ILE A 127 13.70 2.03 6.28
CA ILE A 127 12.68 1.00 6.03
C ILE A 127 12.54 0.78 4.52
N ILE A 128 12.61 -0.48 4.08
CA ILE A 128 12.36 -0.85 2.69
C ILE A 128 11.16 -1.79 2.64
N ILE A 129 10.13 -1.39 1.88
CA ILE A 129 8.93 -2.18 1.63
C ILE A 129 8.92 -2.59 0.16
N VAL A 130 8.98 -3.90 -0.08
CA VAL A 130 8.95 -4.45 -1.44
C VAL A 130 7.55 -4.97 -1.73
N ALA A 131 6.84 -4.27 -2.62
CA ALA A 131 5.45 -4.54 -3.01
C ALA A 131 5.34 -4.75 -4.54
N ALA A 132 6.33 -5.41 -5.13
CA ALA A 132 6.39 -5.68 -6.55
C ALA A 132 6.62 -7.18 -6.80
N GLY A 133 5.83 -7.76 -7.70
CA GLY A 133 5.83 -9.20 -7.95
C GLY A 133 7.13 -9.77 -8.54
N ASN A 134 8.01 -8.92 -9.10
CA ASN A 134 9.31 -9.30 -9.65
C ASN A 134 10.35 -8.20 -9.35
N PHE A 135 10.96 -8.23 -8.16
CA PHE A 135 12.04 -7.31 -7.78
C PHE A 135 13.24 -8.08 -7.20
N ASN A 136 13.95 -8.82 -8.07
CA ASN A 136 15.16 -9.61 -7.73
C ASN A 136 16.41 -8.73 -7.45
N HIS A 137 16.24 -7.50 -6.97
CA HIS A 137 17.31 -6.49 -6.92
C HIS A 137 17.72 -6.02 -5.52
N PHE A 138 17.07 -6.50 -4.45
CA PHE A 138 17.40 -6.11 -3.07
C PHE A 138 18.25 -7.18 -2.36
N ALA A 139 19.22 -6.75 -1.56
CA ALA A 139 20.00 -7.60 -0.66
C ALA A 139 19.20 -7.90 0.62
N ALA A 140 19.32 -9.11 1.16
CA ALA A 140 18.38 -9.72 2.12
C ALA A 140 18.33 -9.09 3.53
N ASP A 141 19.17 -8.11 3.84
CA ASP A 141 19.47 -7.67 5.20
C ASP A 141 18.62 -6.49 5.71
N GLN A 142 17.81 -5.83 4.86
CA GLN A 142 17.00 -4.66 5.25
C GLN A 142 15.54 -4.69 4.75
N ILE A 143 15.02 -5.86 4.34
CA ILE A 143 13.79 -5.92 3.55
C ILE A 143 12.58 -6.38 4.39
N LEU A 144 11.54 -5.54 4.47
CA LEU A 144 10.18 -6.03 4.72
C LEU A 144 9.59 -6.49 3.38
N LEU A 145 9.75 -7.78 3.10
CA LEU A 145 9.34 -8.39 1.82
C LEU A 145 7.86 -8.74 1.86
N ILE A 146 7.06 -8.12 0.99
CA ILE A 146 5.66 -8.49 0.76
C ILE A 146 5.54 -8.89 -0.70
N SER A 147 6.04 -10.08 -1.02
CA SER A 147 5.86 -10.68 -2.34
C SER A 147 4.60 -11.53 -2.36
N ARG A 148 3.63 -11.18 -3.22
CA ARG A 148 2.38 -11.90 -3.52
C ARG A 148 1.39 -12.05 -2.35
N LEU A 149 0.36 -11.20 -2.37
CA LEU A 149 -1.01 -11.65 -2.13
C LEU A 149 -1.74 -11.62 -3.48
#